data_AF-A0A6B2T704-F1
#
_entry.id   AF-A0A6B2T704-F1
#
_cell.length_a   1.000
_cell.length_b   1.000
_cell.length_c   1.000
_cell.angle_alpha   90.00
_cell.angle_beta   90.00
_cell.angle_gamma   90.00
#
_symmetry.space_group_name_H-M   'P 1'
#
loop_
_entity.id
_entity.type
_entity.pdbx_description
1 polymer ?
#
loop_
_entity_poly.entity_id
_entity_poly.type
_entity_poly.pdbx_seq_one_letter_code
_entity_poly.pdbx_strand_id
1 'polypeptide(L)' 'MTTTLRPTGPLQQGADGAKARTYDVCVNSRPVGSIGLATHEVFGPRVCRLHDLRIAEPDRGRGRGTVAALAAEEVAR' A
#
# COMPACT_ATOMS: atom_id res chain seq x y z
N MET A 1 -0.80 -12.86 -14.91
CA MET A 1 -0.37 -11.45 -14.76
C MET A 1 -0.20 -11.19 -13.29
N THR A 2 1.03 -10.91 -12.82
CA THR A 2 1.32 -10.83 -11.38
C THR A 2 1.22 -9.38 -10.92
N THR A 3 0.44 -9.14 -9.86
CA THR A 3 0.34 -7.82 -9.22
C THR A 3 1.14 -7.84 -7.92
N THR A 4 2.03 -6.87 -7.70
CA THR A 4 2.89 -6.77 -6.52
C THR A 4 2.91 -5.35 -5.96
N LEU A 5 3.35 -5.22 -4.71
CA LEU A 5 3.66 -3.92 -4.11
C LEU A 5 5.17 -3.70 -4.14
N ARG A 6 5.61 -2.54 -4.65
CA ARG A 6 7.01 -2.12 -4.65
C ARG A 6 7.15 -0.86 -3.80
N PRO A 7 7.96 -0.85 -2.73
CA PRO A 7 8.21 0.36 -1.95
C PRO A 7 8.65 1.53 -2.85
N THR A 8 8.05 2.70 -2.67
CA THR A 8 8.48 3.92 -3.38
C THR A 8 9.61 4.65 -2.65
N GLY A 9 9.84 4.31 -1.38
CA GLY A 9 10.86 4.92 -0.54
C GLY A 9 11.03 4.22 0.82
N PRO A 10 11.88 4.79 1.70
CA PRO A 10 12.13 4.24 3.03
C PRO A 10 10.90 4.28 3.93
N LEU A 11 10.93 3.51 5.03
CA LEU A 11 9.86 3.54 6.03
C LEU A 11 10.00 4.85 6.77
N GLN A 12 8.92 5.63 6.82
CA GLN A 12 8.87 6.79 7.69
C GLN A 12 8.48 6.33 9.09
N GLN A 13 9.23 6.76 10.10
CA GLN A 13 8.97 6.42 11.49
C GLN A 13 9.02 7.67 12.37
N GLY A 14 7.93 7.93 13.10
CA GLY A 14 7.81 9.01 14.06
C GLY A 14 8.36 8.65 15.44
N ALA A 15 8.62 9.66 16.27
CA ALA A 15 9.09 9.49 17.64
C ALA A 15 8.05 8.79 18.56
N ASP A 16 6.78 8.86 18.19
CA ASP A 16 5.63 8.19 18.80
C ASP A 16 5.48 6.72 18.35
N GLY A 17 6.39 6.25 17.47
CA GLY A 17 6.32 4.91 16.89
C GLY A 17 5.35 4.79 15.72
N ALA A 18 4.76 5.90 15.24
CA ALA A 18 3.96 5.90 14.03
C ALA A 18 4.82 5.48 12.83
N LYS A 19 4.26 4.69 11.93
CA LYS A 19 4.95 4.20 10.73
C LYS A 19 4.13 4.52 9.50
N ALA A 20 4.77 4.94 8.42
CA ALA A 20 4.11 5.14 7.13
C ALA A 20 5.03 4.80 5.96
N ARG A 21 4.45 4.24 4.89
CA ARG A 21 5.16 3.97 3.64
C ARG A 21 4.19 3.88 2.47
N THR A 22 4.62 4.39 1.33
CA THR A 22 3.90 4.27 0.05
C THR A 22 4.53 3.19 -0.82
N TYR A 23 3.69 2.51 -1.59
CA TYR A 23 4.06 1.46 -2.51
C TYR A 23 3.45 1.73 -3.88
N ASP A 24 4.20 1.44 -4.94
CA ASP A 24 3.64 1.30 -6.27
C ASP A 24 2.94 -0.05 -6.38
N VAL A 25 1.71 -0.04 -6.88
CA VAL A 25 1.05 -1.25 -7.37
C VAL A 25 1.63 -1.54 -8.73
N CYS A 26 2.36 -2.64 -8.85
CA CYS A 26 3.06 -3.03 -10.07
C CYS A 26 2.39 -4.23 -10.72
N VAL A 27 2.39 -4.26 -12.05
CA VAL A 27 1.97 -5.43 -12.81
C VAL A 27 3.06 -5.81 -13.79
N ASN A 28 3.60 -7.03 -13.63
CA ASN A 28 4.81 -7.47 -14.35
C ASN A 28 5.88 -6.36 -14.32
N SER A 29 6.16 -5.81 -13.13
CA SER A 29 7.10 -4.71 -12.86
C SER A 29 6.71 -3.30 -13.35
N ARG A 30 5.69 -3.14 -14.21
CA ARG A 30 5.19 -1.82 -14.62
C ARG A 30 4.30 -1.22 -13.52
N PRO A 31 4.54 0.02 -13.04
CA PRO A 31 3.63 0.68 -12.12
C PRO A 31 2.28 0.96 -12.80
N VAL A 32 1.19 0.64 -12.10
CA VAL A 32 -0.20 0.81 -12.54
C VAL A 32 -1.06 1.53 -11.51
N GLY A 33 -0.48 1.98 -10.41
CA GLY A 33 -1.21 2.54 -9.29
C GLY A 33 -0.32 2.69 -8.07
N SER A 34 -0.92 3.12 -6.96
CA SER A 34 -0.24 3.34 -5.68
C SER A 34 -1.12 2.93 -4.51
N ILE A 35 -0.48 2.59 -3.40
CA ILE A 35 -1.13 2.34 -2.13
C ILE A 35 -0.31 2.95 -0.98
N GLY A 36 -0.98 3.69 -0.09
CA GLY A 36 -0.39 4.31 1.10
C GLY A 36 -0.81 3.57 2.36
N LEU A 37 0.16 3.14 3.16
CA LEU A 37 -0.04 2.49 4.44
C LEU A 37 0.52 3.35 5.57
N ALA A 38 -0.21 3.45 6.67
CA ALA A 38 0.25 4.11 7.88
C ALA A 38 -0.34 3.44 9.13
N THR A 39 0.29 3.59 10.28
CA THR A 39 -0.34 3.27 11.57
C THR A 39 -1.52 4.20 11.83
N HIS A 40 -2.58 3.71 12.47
CA HIS A 40 -3.77 4.48 12.73
C HIS A 40 -3.55 5.52 13.84
N GLU A 41 -3.91 6.77 13.61
CA GLU A 41 -3.69 7.89 14.54
C GLU A 41 -4.42 7.69 15.87
N VAL A 42 -5.69 7.25 15.84
CA VAL A 42 -6.52 7.04 17.05
C VAL A 42 -6.25 5.69 17.74
N PHE A 43 -6.19 4.58 17.00
CA PHE A 43 -6.02 3.23 17.58
C PHE A 43 -4.55 2.81 17.78
N GLY A 44 -3.61 3.69 17.40
CA GLY A 44 -2.18 3.50 17.61
C GLY A 44 -1.50 2.51 16.66
N PRO A 45 -0.23 2.16 16.94
CA PRO A 45 0.65 1.45 16.01
C PRO A 45 0.30 -0.03 15.77
N ARG A 46 -0.69 -0.56 16.48
CA ARG A 46 -1.20 -1.93 16.29
C ARG A 46 -2.25 -2.04 15.19
N VAL A 47 -2.75 -0.91 14.68
CA VAL A 47 -3.75 -0.88 13.61
C VAL A 47 -3.11 -0.25 12.38
N CYS A 48 -3.09 -0.98 11.27
CA CYS A 48 -2.68 -0.44 9.98
C CYS A 48 -3.89 0.20 9.28
N ARG A 49 -3.69 1.42 8.78
CA ARG A 49 -4.62 2.16 7.95
C ARG A 49 -4.10 2.21 6.52
N LEU A 50 -4.90 1.69 5.60
CA LEU A 50 -4.82 2.01 4.20
C LEU A 50 -5.47 3.38 4.00
N HIS A 51 -4.68 4.42 3.68
CA HIS A 51 -5.20 5.80 3.54
C HIS A 51 -5.29 6.28 2.10
N ASP A 52 -4.69 5.57 1.15
CA ASP A 52 -4.77 5.87 -0.28
C ASP A 52 -4.63 4.57 -1.08
N LEU A 53 -5.55 4.30 -2.01
CA LEU A 53 -5.43 3.23 -3.01
C LEU A 53 -5.94 3.75 -4.33
N ARG A 54 -5.06 3.75 -5.34
CA ARG A 54 -5.40 4.19 -6.69
C ARG A 54 -4.88 3.21 -7.71
N ILE A 55 -5.71 2.92 -8.70
CA ILE A 55 -5.32 2.20 -9.91
C ILE A 55 -5.55 3.14 -11.09
N ALA A 56 -4.55 3.26 -11.95
CA ALA A 56 -4.62 4.02 -13.19
C ALA A 56 -5.82 3.55 -14.01
N GLU A 57 -6.55 4.48 -14.61
CA GLU A 57 -7.81 4.19 -15.29
C GLU A 57 -7.72 3.08 -16.34
N PRO A 58 -6.70 3.04 -17.23
CA PRO A 58 -6.56 1.94 -18.19
C PRO A 58 -6.37 0.56 -17.54
N ASP A 59 -5.98 0.56 -16.27
CA ASP A 59 -5.66 -0.62 -15.51
C ASP A 59 -6.78 -1.06 -14.52
N ARG A 60 -7.94 -0.39 -14.51
CA ARG A 60 -9.08 -0.74 -13.64
C ARG A 60 -9.89 -1.93 -14.18
N GLY A 61 -10.76 -2.50 -13.32
CA GLY A 61 -11.64 -3.63 -13.70
C GLY A 61 -10.93 -4.98 -13.84
N ARG A 62 -9.68 -5.10 -13.39
CA ARG A 62 -8.84 -6.31 -13.51
C ARG A 62 -8.46 -6.94 -12.15
N GLY A 63 -9.12 -6.54 -11.06
CA GLY A 63 -8.85 -7.05 -9.70
C GLY A 63 -7.58 -6.52 -9.02
N ARG A 64 -6.82 -5.63 -9.66
CA ARG A 64 -5.53 -5.12 -9.16
C ARG A 64 -5.62 -4.38 -7.82
N GLY A 65 -6.70 -3.61 -7.62
CA GLY A 65 -6.96 -2.95 -6.34
C GLY A 65 -7.18 -3.96 -5.20
N THR A 66 -7.91 -5.05 -5.47
CA THR A 66 -8.14 -6.13 -4.51
C THR A 66 -6.83 -6.83 -4.15
N VAL A 67 -6.01 -7.18 -5.13
CA VAL A 67 -4.71 -7.82 -4.87
C VAL A 67 -3.78 -6.86 -4.11
N ALA A 68 -3.80 -5.57 -4.42
CA ALA A 68 -3.04 -4.56 -3.68
C ALA A 68 -3.47 -4.47 -2.21
N ALA A 69 -4.77 -4.53 -1.92
CA ALA A 69 -5.28 -4.53 -0.55
C ALA A 69 -4.88 -5.79 0.23
N LEU A 70 -4.94 -6.97 -0.41
CA LEU A 70 -4.49 -8.23 0.22
C LEU A 70 -2.98 -8.25 0.46
N ALA A 71 -2.19 -7.75 -0.49
CA ALA A 71 -0.75 -7.61 -0.29
C ALA A 71 -0.41 -6.60 0.82
N ALA A 72 -1.23 -5.55 0.98
CA ALA A 72 -1.07 -4.60 2.09
C ALA A 72 -1.36 -5.22 3.46
N GLU A 73 -2.29 -6.17 3.56
CA GLU A 73 -2.50 -6.94 4.78
C GLU A 73 -1.24 -7.72 5.17
N GLU A 74 -0.58 -8.36 4.20
CA GLU A 74 0.65 -9.10 4.46
C GLU A 74 1.81 -8.18 4.87
N VAL A 75 1.87 -6.96 4.31
CA VAL A 75 2.82 -5.93 4.75
C VAL A 75 2.55 -5.44 6.18
N ALA A 76 1.29 -5.48 6.62
CA ALA A 76 0.86 -5.00 7.93
C ALA A 76 1.02 -6.04 9.06
N ARG A 77 1.32 -7.29 8.72
CA ARG A 77 1.54 -8.41 9.65
C ARG A 77 2.89 -8.28 10.36
#